data_AF-A0A3N5FKY6-F1
#
_entry.id   AF-A0A3N5FKY6-F1
#
_cell.length_a   1.000
_cell.length_b   1.000
_cell.length_c   1.000
_cell.angle_alpha   90.00
_cell.angle_beta   90.00
_cell.angle_gamma   90.00
#
_symmetry.space_group_name_H-M   'P 1'
#
loop_
_entity.id
_entity.type
_entity.pdbx_description
1 polymer ?
#
loop_
_entity_poly.entity_id
_entity_poly.type
_entity_poly.pdbx_seq_one_letter_code
_entity_poly.pdbx_strand_id
1 'polypeptide(L)'
;MQQKNKDIIKGWWSNPGKPPEYGSQSIKDTLLNVAVPVYIVDYNNHIAAGKGGSIYIGNKPPCSSNGYPLLAYAPSLHPENLGNPFFKQKYGLRYAYIAGAMANGITSVKMVTEAGLAGFMGFFGAAGLLPEEVDSAICSLKENLGEKPFGFNLIHSPNDPELESTIINLYLKRKINLISASAYIDFTLPLIYYRLKGIHRDRDGNIVCPNRIIAKVSRTEIAGKFFSPPPSRMIAQLVERKLISGEEAELAAHIPVADDLTAEADSGGHTDNRPAISLLPAIISLRDEIAGKFGYRHPPCVGLGGGISTPYSTAAAFAMGASYVLTGSVNQACVEAGTSETVRKMLAEAGQADVTMAPAADMFEMGVKVQVLKRGTMFPFRAAKLYDLYSRYDSFGDIPRGDRMVVERDILKCGFDEEWGQTKKFFEMRDPSQIEKAENNSKHKMALVFRSYLGRSSTWAKLGDPTRKIDYQIWCGPSIGAFNQWVKGSFLEKPENRKTVTVAMNLLFGASVITRAAWISNQGVILPHDAIRSAPVELVDIFKYID
;
A
#
# COMPACT_ATOMS: atom_id res chain seq x y z
N MET A 1 20.51 37.43 -14.39
CA MET A 1 19.37 38.34 -14.62
C MET A 1 18.68 38.56 -13.29
N GLN A 2 18.84 39.73 -12.66
CA GLN A 2 18.12 40.09 -11.44
C GLN A 2 16.64 40.29 -11.80
N GLN A 3 15.80 39.33 -11.43
CA GLN A 3 14.36 39.46 -11.57
C GLN A 3 13.91 40.46 -10.51
N LYS A 4 13.46 41.65 -10.92
CA LYS A 4 12.70 42.53 -10.02
C LYS A 4 11.49 41.72 -9.56
N ASN A 5 11.53 41.18 -8.35
CA ASN A 5 10.36 40.60 -7.71
C ASN A 5 9.34 41.73 -7.61
N LYS A 6 8.35 41.74 -8.50
CA LYS A 6 7.16 42.58 -8.31
C LYS A 6 6.59 42.21 -6.94
N ASP A 7 5.98 43.16 -6.24
CA ASP A 7 5.24 42.88 -5.01
C ASP A 7 4.06 41.93 -5.32
N ILE A 8 4.31 40.61 -5.36
CA ILE A 8 3.28 39.61 -5.70
C ILE A 8 2.28 39.50 -4.55
N ILE A 9 2.74 39.65 -3.31
CA ILE A 9 1.91 39.70 -2.11
C ILE A 9 1.99 41.10 -1.52
N LYS A 10 0.83 41.73 -1.35
CA LYS A 10 0.70 42.97 -0.58
C LYS A 10 0.77 42.62 0.90
N GLY A 11 1.97 42.38 1.42
CA GLY A 11 2.17 41.99 2.81
C GLY A 11 3.59 42.21 3.30
N TRP A 12 3.75 42.15 4.61
CA TRP A 12 5.00 42.43 5.32
C TRP A 12 5.25 41.36 6.37
N TRP A 13 6.50 40.97 6.56
CA TRP A 13 6.95 40.14 7.67
C TRP A 13 7.78 40.98 8.62
N SER A 14 7.57 40.80 9.93
CA SER A 14 8.42 41.43 10.95
C SER A 14 8.66 40.47 12.11
N ASN A 15 9.88 40.43 12.62
CA ASN A 15 10.22 39.79 13.87
C ASN A 15 11.10 40.74 14.71
N PRO A 16 10.57 41.37 15.79
CA PRO A 16 11.35 42.28 16.61
C PRO A 16 12.67 41.65 17.08
N GLY A 17 13.80 42.18 16.63
CA GLY A 17 15.14 41.77 17.05
C GLY A 17 15.81 40.64 16.25
N LYS A 18 15.19 40.11 15.18
CA LYS A 18 15.83 39.13 14.29
C LYS A 18 15.64 39.47 12.80
N PRO A 19 16.70 39.81 12.04
CA PRO A 19 16.59 40.04 10.60
C PRO A 19 16.31 38.74 9.83
N PRO A 20 15.84 38.81 8.57
CA PRO A 20 15.77 37.67 7.68
C PRO A 20 17.17 37.07 7.46
N GLU A 21 17.22 35.76 7.28
CA GLU A 21 18.46 35.05 7.01
C GLU A 21 18.61 34.76 5.51
N TYR A 22 19.76 35.13 4.95
CA TYR A 22 20.10 34.87 3.56
C TYR A 22 20.60 33.43 3.35
N GLY A 23 20.41 32.94 2.13
CA GLY A 23 21.07 31.75 1.61
C GLY A 23 20.18 30.53 1.52
N SER A 24 20.51 29.66 0.57
CA SER A 24 19.75 28.43 0.28
C SER A 24 19.62 27.52 1.49
N GLN A 25 20.64 27.49 2.37
CA GLN A 25 20.61 26.67 3.58
C GLN A 25 19.55 27.15 4.57
N SER A 26 19.41 28.46 4.81
CA SER A 26 18.41 28.97 5.75
C SER A 26 16.97 28.73 5.24
N ILE A 27 16.76 28.87 3.93
CA ILE A 27 15.50 28.51 3.28
C ILE A 27 15.21 27.01 3.45
N LYS A 28 16.22 26.16 3.23
CA LYS A 28 16.12 24.71 3.43
C LYS A 28 15.76 24.36 4.87
N ASP A 29 16.45 24.93 5.86
CA ASP A 29 16.20 24.65 7.27
C ASP A 29 14.77 25.04 7.68
N THR A 30 14.27 26.15 7.14
CA THR A 30 12.89 26.61 7.39
C THR A 30 11.87 25.70 6.71
N LEU A 31 12.17 25.19 5.50
CA LEU A 31 11.35 24.18 4.81
C LEU A 31 11.37 22.81 5.51
N LEU A 32 12.47 22.45 6.19
CA LEU A 32 12.60 21.21 6.95
C LEU A 32 11.88 21.27 8.29
N ASN A 33 11.89 22.41 8.99
CA ASN A 33 11.10 22.56 10.22
C ASN A 33 9.61 22.71 9.86
N VAL A 34 8.89 21.59 9.86
CA VAL A 34 7.49 21.50 9.44
C VAL A 34 6.49 21.85 10.54
N ALA A 35 6.96 21.99 11.78
CA ALA A 35 6.17 22.42 12.93
C ALA A 35 5.87 23.92 12.92
N VAL A 36 6.70 24.73 12.26
CA VAL A 36 6.55 26.19 12.16
C VAL A 36 6.18 26.64 10.74
N PRO A 37 5.59 27.82 10.53
CA PRO A 37 5.39 28.38 9.19
C PRO A 37 6.70 28.78 8.48
N VAL A 38 6.69 28.81 7.16
CA VAL A 38 7.75 29.41 6.33
C VAL A 38 7.32 30.80 5.90
N TYR A 39 8.23 31.77 6.04
CA TYR A 39 8.09 33.09 5.46
C TYR A 39 9.25 33.34 4.50
N ILE A 40 8.95 33.68 3.25
CA ILE A 40 9.94 34.14 2.29
C ILE A 40 9.73 35.63 2.09
N VAL A 41 10.79 36.40 2.27
CA VAL A 41 10.74 37.87 2.27
C VAL A 41 11.76 38.43 1.29
N ASP A 42 11.50 39.65 0.84
CA ASP A 42 12.48 40.45 0.14
C ASP A 42 13.39 41.12 1.17
N TYR A 43 14.67 40.76 1.12
CA TYR A 43 15.70 41.47 1.83
C TYR A 43 16.69 42.01 0.78
N ASN A 44 16.69 43.33 0.57
CA ASN A 44 17.55 44.04 -0.38
C ASN A 44 17.53 43.53 -1.85
N ASN A 45 16.35 43.15 -2.37
CA ASN A 45 16.12 42.50 -3.67
C ASN A 45 16.64 41.06 -3.77
N HIS A 46 16.82 40.40 -2.63
CA HIS A 46 17.19 38.99 -2.54
C HIS A 46 16.15 38.24 -1.71
N ILE A 47 15.89 36.98 -2.07
CA ILE A 47 15.04 36.11 -1.27
C ILE A 47 15.75 35.74 0.04
N ALA A 48 15.04 35.85 1.14
CA ALA A 48 15.53 35.47 2.46
C ALA A 48 14.44 34.73 3.25
N ALA A 49 14.86 33.89 4.20
CA ALA A 49 13.95 33.19 5.09
C ALA A 49 13.66 34.04 6.35
N GLY A 50 12.39 34.30 6.61
CA GLY A 50 11.93 34.83 7.89
C GLY A 50 11.67 33.69 8.87
N LYS A 51 12.32 33.72 10.04
CA LYS A 51 12.11 32.74 11.12
C LYS A 51 11.30 33.35 12.25
N GLY A 52 10.16 32.73 12.58
CA GLY A 52 9.23 33.25 13.60
C GLY A 52 8.58 34.59 13.18
N GLY A 53 8.23 35.43 14.15
CA GLY A 53 7.62 36.74 13.90
C GLY A 53 6.16 36.67 13.43
N SER A 54 5.70 37.74 12.80
CA SER A 54 4.32 37.90 12.34
C SER A 54 4.27 38.41 10.91
N ILE A 55 3.26 37.98 10.17
CA ILE A 55 2.91 38.52 8.85
C ILE A 55 1.74 39.49 8.97
N TYR A 56 1.79 40.57 8.20
CA TYR A 56 0.76 41.58 8.09
C TYR A 56 0.36 41.68 6.63
N ILE A 57 -0.90 41.42 6.32
CA ILE A 57 -1.43 41.55 4.95
C ILE A 57 -1.95 42.97 4.76
N GLY A 58 -1.42 43.68 3.78
CA GLY A 58 -1.76 45.07 3.48
C GLY A 58 -0.66 45.80 2.72
N ASN A 59 -1.00 46.94 2.13
CA ASN A 59 -0.07 47.76 1.33
C ASN A 59 0.93 48.56 2.17
N LYS A 60 0.71 48.67 3.48
CA LYS A 60 1.52 49.52 4.37
C LYS A 60 2.30 48.66 5.35
N PRO A 61 3.58 49.00 5.62
CA PRO A 61 4.35 48.31 6.64
C PRO A 61 3.73 48.53 8.03
N PRO A 62 3.89 47.57 8.96
CA PRO A 62 3.48 47.77 10.35
C PRO A 62 4.21 48.97 10.96
N CYS A 63 3.47 49.87 11.63
CA CYS A 63 3.97 51.16 12.12
C CYS A 63 5.12 51.09 13.15
N SER A 64 5.43 49.90 13.70
CA SER A 64 6.31 49.73 14.87
C SER A 64 7.56 48.87 14.62
N SER A 65 7.87 48.45 13.39
CA SER A 65 9.07 47.63 13.12
C SER A 65 9.65 47.81 11.71
N ASN A 66 10.93 47.49 11.55
CA ASN A 66 11.56 47.26 10.23
C ASN A 66 10.94 46.00 9.60
N GLY A 67 9.76 46.16 9.00
CA GLY A 67 9.09 45.11 8.24
C GLY A 67 9.76 44.91 6.89
N TYR A 68 9.84 43.66 6.46
CA TYR A 68 10.36 43.26 5.15
C TYR A 68 9.19 42.86 4.25
N PRO A 69 9.19 43.23 2.95
CA PRO A 69 8.14 42.81 2.03
C PRO A 69 8.01 41.28 2.01
N LEU A 70 6.80 40.77 2.15
CA LEU A 70 6.51 39.33 2.10
C LEU A 70 6.42 38.90 0.63
N LEU A 71 7.19 37.89 0.24
CA LEU A 71 7.15 37.32 -1.11
C LEU A 71 6.28 36.07 -1.17
N ALA A 72 6.34 35.21 -0.16
CA ALA A 72 5.52 34.01 -0.05
C ALA A 72 5.42 33.51 1.39
N TYR A 73 4.39 32.71 1.65
CA TYR A 73 4.17 32.07 2.94
C TYR A 73 3.69 30.62 2.77
N ALA A 74 4.12 29.74 3.67
CA ALA A 74 3.54 28.42 3.83
C ALA A 74 3.22 28.17 5.32
N PRO A 75 2.01 27.69 5.68
CA PRO A 75 1.73 27.27 7.04
C PRO A 75 2.64 26.12 7.49
N SER A 76 2.63 25.84 8.79
CA SER A 76 3.17 24.57 9.30
C SER A 76 2.36 23.42 8.70
N LEU A 77 3.05 22.32 8.40
CA LEU A 77 2.44 21.12 7.84
C LEU A 77 3.08 19.91 8.50
N HIS A 78 2.76 19.69 9.77
CA HIS A 78 3.19 18.50 10.49
C HIS A 78 2.77 17.22 9.72
N PRO A 79 3.58 16.14 9.69
CA PRO A 79 3.22 14.94 8.94
C PRO A 79 1.91 14.29 9.41
N GLU A 80 1.53 14.50 10.67
CA GLU A 80 0.20 14.12 11.19
C GLU A 80 -0.92 14.83 10.45
N ASN A 81 -0.74 16.07 9.99
CA ASN A 81 -1.80 16.84 9.33
C ASN A 81 -2.06 16.39 7.89
N LEU A 82 -1.24 15.47 7.35
CA LEU A 82 -1.48 14.87 6.04
C LEU A 82 -2.61 13.84 6.10
N GLY A 83 -3.43 13.83 5.04
CA GLY A 83 -4.57 12.92 4.90
C GLY A 83 -5.80 13.37 5.69
N ASN A 84 -6.76 12.46 5.84
CA ASN A 84 -8.05 12.76 6.42
C ASN A 84 -8.05 12.59 7.95
N PRO A 85 -8.38 13.63 8.74
CA PRO A 85 -8.42 13.53 10.21
C PRO A 85 -9.47 12.53 10.71
N PHE A 86 -10.61 12.40 10.03
CA PHE A 86 -11.64 11.43 10.37
C PHE A 86 -11.15 9.99 10.20
N PHE A 87 -10.39 9.70 9.13
CA PHE A 87 -9.79 8.37 8.92
C PHE A 87 -8.86 8.00 10.09
N LYS A 88 -7.98 8.91 10.48
CA LYS A 88 -7.06 8.71 11.60
C LYS A 88 -7.81 8.50 12.93
N GLN A 89 -8.81 9.34 13.22
CA GLN A 89 -9.64 9.21 14.42
C GLN A 89 -10.39 7.87 14.44
N LYS A 90 -11.04 7.51 13.34
CA LYS A 90 -11.80 6.26 13.18
C LYS A 90 -10.94 5.05 13.53
N TYR A 91 -9.68 5.04 13.11
CA TYR A 91 -8.79 3.90 13.30
C TYR A 91 -7.77 4.05 14.43
N GLY A 92 -7.79 5.16 15.19
CA GLY A 92 -6.82 5.40 16.27
C GLY A 92 -5.38 5.58 15.78
N LEU A 93 -5.20 6.21 14.61
CA LEU A 93 -3.89 6.42 13.98
C LEU A 93 -3.34 7.81 14.27
N ARG A 94 -2.01 7.91 14.33
CA ARG A 94 -1.30 9.18 14.36
C ARG A 94 -1.10 9.73 12.94
N TYR A 95 -0.80 8.84 11.99
CA TYR A 95 -0.52 9.21 10.61
C TYR A 95 -1.45 8.47 9.64
N ALA A 96 -1.83 9.15 8.55
CA ALA A 96 -2.66 8.57 7.49
C ALA A 96 -1.83 7.69 6.53
N TYR A 97 -1.24 6.63 7.07
CA TYR A 97 -0.31 5.75 6.36
C TYR A 97 -0.55 4.29 6.71
N ILE A 98 -0.59 3.45 5.67
CA ILE A 98 -0.81 2.02 5.76
C ILE A 98 0.38 1.26 5.18
N ALA A 99 0.96 0.35 5.97
CA ALA A 99 1.80 -0.74 5.47
C ALA A 99 0.89 -1.86 4.93
N GLY A 100 0.78 -1.93 3.59
CA GLY A 100 -0.10 -2.87 2.92
C GLY A 100 0.29 -4.32 3.11
N ALA A 101 -0.68 -5.21 2.96
CA ALA A 101 -0.46 -6.65 3.06
C ALA A 101 0.35 -7.18 1.86
N MET A 102 1.38 -7.94 2.18
CA MET A 102 2.21 -8.70 1.24
C MET A 102 2.12 -10.18 1.64
N ALA A 103 1.71 -11.02 0.70
CA ALA A 103 1.33 -12.41 0.92
C ALA A 103 2.40 -13.26 1.62
N ASN A 104 2.02 -14.44 2.10
CA ASN A 104 2.88 -15.42 2.76
C ASN A 104 3.62 -14.84 3.97
N GLY A 105 3.00 -13.92 4.71
CA GLY A 105 3.60 -13.28 5.89
C GLY A 105 4.78 -12.35 5.58
N ILE A 106 4.93 -11.88 4.34
CA ILE A 106 5.96 -10.89 4.00
C ILE A 106 5.70 -9.58 4.75
N THR A 107 4.44 -9.12 4.83
CA THR A 107 4.04 -8.18 5.88
C THR A 107 3.91 -8.96 7.17
N SER A 108 5.05 -9.06 7.86
CA SER A 108 5.25 -9.94 9.01
C SER A 108 4.62 -9.40 10.28
N VAL A 109 4.53 -10.24 11.32
CA VAL A 109 4.18 -9.81 12.67
C VAL A 109 5.07 -8.65 13.12
N LYS A 110 6.39 -8.76 12.92
CA LYS A 110 7.35 -7.71 13.28
C LYS A 110 7.04 -6.39 12.59
N MET A 111 6.80 -6.41 11.28
CA MET A 111 6.50 -5.21 10.51
C MET A 111 5.21 -4.53 10.99
N VAL A 112 4.14 -5.31 11.24
CA VAL A 112 2.87 -4.79 11.73
C VAL A 112 3.01 -4.24 13.16
N THR A 113 3.79 -4.90 14.02
CA THR A 113 4.11 -4.40 15.37
C THR A 113 4.81 -3.04 15.31
N GLU A 114 5.89 -2.91 14.53
CA GLU A 114 6.63 -1.65 14.39
C GLU A 114 5.76 -0.54 13.81
N ALA A 115 4.92 -0.85 12.81
CA ALA A 115 3.98 0.10 12.24
C ALA A 115 2.96 0.59 13.29
N GLY A 116 2.32 -0.33 14.02
CA GLY A 116 1.33 -0.01 15.04
C GLY A 116 1.91 0.82 16.20
N LEU A 117 3.12 0.47 16.69
CA LEU A 117 3.81 1.21 17.74
C LEU A 117 4.15 2.65 17.33
N ALA A 118 4.44 2.88 16.05
CA ALA A 118 4.71 4.21 15.49
C ALA A 118 3.45 5.03 15.15
N GLY A 119 2.25 4.48 15.35
CA GLY A 119 0.98 5.15 15.05
C GLY A 119 0.56 5.07 13.58
N PHE A 120 1.09 4.09 12.84
CA PHE A 120 0.62 3.69 11.51
C PHE A 120 -0.32 2.48 11.60
N MET A 121 -0.94 2.13 10.47
CA MET A 121 -1.68 0.88 10.34
C MET A 121 -0.87 -0.14 9.54
N GLY A 122 -0.78 -1.38 10.03
CA GLY A 122 -0.24 -2.50 9.28
C GLY A 122 -1.29 -3.58 9.03
N PHE A 123 -1.33 -4.13 7.81
CA PHE A 123 -2.15 -5.30 7.49
C PHE A 123 -1.28 -6.54 7.35
N PHE A 124 -1.44 -7.51 8.26
CA PHE A 124 -0.70 -8.76 8.21
C PHE A 124 -0.98 -9.54 6.91
N GLY A 125 0.08 -10.08 6.32
CA GLY A 125 0.07 -10.78 5.04
C GLY A 125 -0.46 -12.22 5.10
N ALA A 126 -1.74 -12.41 5.44
CA ALA A 126 -2.30 -13.75 5.69
C ALA A 126 -2.48 -14.63 4.43
N ALA A 127 -2.53 -14.04 3.23
CA ALA A 127 -2.74 -14.80 1.99
C ALA A 127 -1.68 -15.89 1.79
N GLY A 128 -2.10 -17.13 1.52
CA GLY A 128 -1.21 -18.27 1.28
C GLY A 128 -0.69 -18.98 2.55
N LEU A 129 -0.98 -18.47 3.74
CA LEU A 129 -0.68 -19.13 5.02
C LEU A 129 -1.82 -20.07 5.44
N LEU A 130 -1.46 -21.10 6.20
CA LEU A 130 -2.45 -22.00 6.81
C LEU A 130 -3.20 -21.30 7.96
N PRO A 131 -4.45 -21.71 8.27
CA PRO A 131 -5.23 -21.13 9.37
C PRO A 131 -4.50 -21.11 10.72
N GLU A 132 -3.69 -22.13 11.03
CA GLU A 132 -2.92 -22.23 12.26
C GLU A 132 -1.80 -21.17 12.32
N GLU A 133 -1.15 -20.89 11.19
CA GLU A 133 -0.13 -19.85 11.08
C GLU A 133 -0.76 -18.46 11.25
N VAL A 134 -1.95 -18.26 10.68
CA VAL A 134 -2.73 -17.02 10.86
C VAL A 134 -3.15 -16.85 12.32
N ASP A 135 -3.60 -17.90 12.98
CA ASP A 135 -3.98 -17.87 14.40
C ASP A 135 -2.80 -17.52 15.31
N SER A 136 -1.63 -18.11 15.04
CA SER A 136 -0.38 -17.78 15.74
C SER A 136 -0.02 -16.30 15.57
N ALA A 137 -0.10 -15.77 14.33
CA ALA A 137 0.15 -14.36 14.06
C ALA A 137 -0.84 -13.43 14.78
N ILE A 138 -2.11 -13.82 14.89
CA ILE A 138 -3.13 -13.08 15.67
C ILE A 138 -2.72 -13.00 17.14
N CYS A 139 -2.34 -14.13 17.75
CA CYS A 139 -1.92 -14.17 19.14
C CYS A 139 -0.71 -13.25 19.38
N SER A 140 0.34 -13.35 18.56
CA SER A 140 1.53 -12.51 18.69
C SER A 140 1.24 -11.02 18.50
N LEU A 141 0.40 -10.64 17.54
CA LEU A 141 0.08 -9.23 17.31
C LEU A 141 -0.74 -8.63 18.46
N LYS A 142 -1.71 -9.37 19.00
CA LYS A 142 -2.47 -8.93 20.17
C LYS A 142 -1.59 -8.74 21.40
N GLU A 143 -0.68 -9.68 21.64
CA GLU A 143 0.28 -9.59 22.75
C GLU A 143 1.19 -8.36 22.61
N ASN A 144 1.74 -8.12 21.41
CA ASN A 144 2.70 -7.04 21.18
C ASN A 144 2.07 -5.65 21.12
N LEU A 145 0.83 -5.52 20.62
CA LEU A 145 0.21 -4.23 20.34
C LEU A 145 -0.83 -3.80 21.38
N GLY A 146 -1.41 -4.73 22.13
CA GLY A 146 -2.53 -4.46 23.02
C GLY A 146 -3.69 -3.82 22.25
N GLU A 147 -4.08 -2.62 22.66
CA GLU A 147 -5.18 -1.84 22.05
C GLU A 147 -4.76 -1.07 20.77
N LYS A 148 -3.47 -1.08 20.39
CA LYS A 148 -3.04 -0.36 19.18
C LYS A 148 -3.62 -1.02 17.92
N PRO A 149 -4.00 -0.24 16.91
CA PRO A 149 -4.69 -0.75 15.74
C PRO A 149 -3.77 -1.60 14.84
N PHE A 150 -4.28 -2.73 14.38
CA PHE A 150 -3.72 -3.53 13.31
C PHE A 150 -4.85 -4.22 12.55
N GLY A 151 -4.56 -4.71 11.35
CA GLY A 151 -5.52 -5.47 10.55
C GLY A 151 -4.91 -6.71 9.93
N PHE A 152 -5.78 -7.52 9.31
CA PHE A 152 -5.39 -8.72 8.58
C PHE A 152 -5.87 -8.68 7.14
N ASN A 153 -5.08 -9.21 6.22
CA ASN A 153 -5.54 -9.37 4.85
C ASN A 153 -6.55 -10.51 4.73
N LEU A 154 -7.68 -10.26 4.08
CA LEU A 154 -8.57 -11.28 3.58
C LEU A 154 -8.51 -11.24 2.05
N ILE A 155 -7.90 -12.26 1.45
CA ILE A 155 -7.84 -12.39 -0.01
C ILE A 155 -9.00 -13.25 -0.48
N HIS A 156 -9.61 -12.84 -1.59
CA HIS A 156 -10.58 -13.69 -2.27
C HIS A 156 -9.88 -14.87 -2.95
N SER A 157 -10.35 -16.09 -2.69
CA SER A 157 -9.81 -17.33 -3.24
C SER A 157 -10.89 -18.08 -4.03
N PRO A 158 -11.14 -17.76 -5.31
CA PRO A 158 -12.22 -18.37 -6.11
C PRO A 158 -12.16 -19.91 -6.17
N ASN A 159 -10.94 -20.46 -6.16
CA ASN A 159 -10.70 -21.90 -6.25
C ASN A 159 -10.79 -22.63 -4.90
N ASP A 160 -10.92 -21.89 -3.79
CA ASP A 160 -11.03 -22.45 -2.43
C ASP A 160 -11.94 -21.59 -1.53
N PRO A 161 -13.27 -21.67 -1.73
CA PRO A 161 -14.23 -20.90 -0.93
C PRO A 161 -14.32 -21.32 0.55
N GLU A 162 -13.93 -22.56 0.87
CA GLU A 162 -13.95 -23.08 2.23
C GLU A 162 -12.84 -22.46 3.09
N LEU A 163 -11.66 -22.20 2.49
CA LEU A 163 -10.59 -21.48 3.16
C LEU A 163 -11.01 -20.07 3.57
N GLU A 164 -11.69 -19.33 2.69
CA GLU A 164 -12.16 -17.97 2.99
C GLU A 164 -13.14 -17.99 4.18
N SER A 165 -14.07 -18.96 4.19
CA SER A 165 -15.01 -19.18 5.30
C SER A 165 -14.30 -19.51 6.61
N THR A 166 -13.28 -20.38 6.55
CA THR A 166 -12.48 -20.80 7.71
C THR A 166 -11.72 -19.62 8.31
N ILE A 167 -11.09 -18.80 7.49
CA ILE A 167 -10.37 -17.60 7.94
C ILE A 167 -11.32 -16.54 8.53
N ILE A 168 -12.50 -16.32 7.94
CA ILE A 168 -13.50 -15.41 8.53
C ILE A 168 -13.96 -15.90 9.90
N ASN A 169 -14.26 -17.19 10.03
CA ASN A 169 -14.64 -17.76 11.32
C ASN A 169 -13.52 -17.62 12.36
N LEU A 170 -12.27 -17.79 11.95
CA LEU A 170 -11.10 -17.54 12.80
C LEU A 170 -11.04 -16.07 13.24
N TYR A 171 -11.20 -15.11 12.31
CA TYR A 171 -11.19 -13.68 12.61
C TYR A 171 -12.31 -13.29 13.58
N LEU A 172 -13.53 -13.78 13.38
CA LEU A 172 -14.65 -13.52 14.29
C LEU A 172 -14.41 -14.14 15.67
N LYS A 173 -13.97 -15.40 15.73
CA LYS A 173 -13.63 -16.10 16.99
C LYS A 173 -12.54 -15.35 17.76
N ARG A 174 -11.54 -14.83 17.06
CA ARG A 174 -10.44 -14.07 17.65
C ARG A 174 -10.74 -12.57 17.77
N LYS A 175 -11.94 -12.08 17.44
CA LYS A 175 -12.28 -10.65 17.50
C LYS A 175 -11.27 -9.78 16.73
N ILE A 176 -10.92 -10.20 15.52
CA ILE A 176 -10.20 -9.36 14.55
C ILE A 176 -11.23 -8.47 13.89
N ASN A 177 -11.20 -7.19 14.25
CA ASN A 177 -12.24 -6.22 13.92
C ASN A 177 -11.87 -5.32 12.73
N LEU A 178 -10.77 -5.63 12.04
CA LEU A 178 -10.31 -4.89 10.87
C LEU A 178 -9.63 -5.80 9.86
N ILE A 179 -10.16 -5.81 8.63
CA ILE A 179 -9.57 -6.52 7.50
C ILE A 179 -9.27 -5.61 6.31
N SER A 180 -8.26 -5.99 5.54
CA SER A 180 -8.02 -5.49 4.19
C SER A 180 -8.58 -6.53 3.21
N ALA A 181 -9.70 -6.24 2.56
CA ALA A 181 -10.31 -7.14 1.58
C ALA A 181 -9.69 -6.91 0.19
N SER A 182 -9.04 -7.93 -0.38
CA SER A 182 -8.30 -7.83 -1.66
C SER A 182 -8.66 -8.93 -2.65
N ALA A 183 -8.44 -8.67 -3.94
CA ALA A 183 -8.71 -9.59 -5.07
C ALA A 183 -10.19 -9.96 -5.33
N TYR A 184 -11.14 -9.27 -4.70
CA TYR A 184 -12.58 -9.51 -4.93
C TYR A 184 -13.03 -9.02 -6.30
N ILE A 185 -13.72 -9.90 -7.05
CA ILE A 185 -14.45 -9.58 -8.30
C ILE A 185 -15.97 -9.54 -8.08
N ASP A 186 -16.43 -10.26 -7.06
CA ASP A 186 -17.78 -10.17 -6.53
C ASP A 186 -17.75 -10.48 -5.04
N PHE A 187 -18.84 -10.21 -4.34
CA PHE A 187 -18.95 -10.52 -2.92
C PHE A 187 -19.19 -12.00 -2.67
N THR A 188 -18.64 -12.47 -1.56
CA THR A 188 -18.81 -13.82 -1.04
C THR A 188 -19.64 -13.77 0.25
N LEU A 189 -20.35 -14.86 0.54
CA LEU A 189 -21.11 -14.94 1.80
C LEU A 189 -20.23 -14.72 3.05
N PRO A 190 -19.00 -15.28 3.15
CA PRO A 190 -18.10 -15.02 4.28
C PRO A 190 -17.75 -13.55 4.47
N LEU A 191 -17.45 -12.80 3.40
CA LEU A 191 -17.13 -11.38 3.51
C LEU A 191 -18.30 -10.56 4.07
N ILE A 192 -19.52 -10.81 3.56
CA ILE A 192 -20.72 -10.11 4.03
C ILE A 192 -21.08 -10.54 5.45
N TYR A 193 -20.91 -11.83 5.79
CA TYR A 193 -21.09 -12.32 7.15
C TYR A 193 -20.15 -11.60 8.13
N TYR A 194 -18.86 -11.48 7.79
CA TYR A 194 -17.90 -10.74 8.59
C TYR A 194 -18.35 -9.29 8.83
N ARG A 195 -18.73 -8.58 7.75
CA ARG A 195 -19.18 -7.18 7.84
C ARG A 195 -20.38 -7.01 8.78
N LEU A 196 -21.36 -7.89 8.68
CA LEU A 196 -22.65 -7.74 9.37
C LEU A 196 -22.66 -8.28 10.79
N LYS A 197 -21.78 -9.24 11.12
CA LYS A 197 -21.86 -9.89 12.42
C LYS A 197 -21.59 -8.91 13.57
N GLY A 198 -22.54 -8.78 14.49
CA GLY A 198 -22.47 -7.92 15.67
C GLY A 198 -22.83 -6.46 15.42
N ILE A 199 -23.34 -6.11 14.24
CA ILE A 199 -23.86 -4.75 13.98
C ILE A 199 -25.05 -4.47 14.92
N HIS A 200 -25.08 -3.29 15.53
CA HIS A 200 -26.12 -2.91 16.49
C HIS A 200 -26.27 -1.38 16.54
N ARG A 201 -27.30 -0.89 17.23
CA ARG A 201 -27.42 0.54 17.57
C ARG A 201 -26.81 0.81 18.95
N ASP A 202 -26.05 1.90 19.07
CA ASP A 202 -25.62 2.41 20.38
C ASP A 202 -26.76 3.14 21.11
N ARG A 203 -26.47 3.68 22.30
CA ARG A 203 -27.44 4.40 23.13
C ARG A 203 -27.97 5.68 22.50
N ASP A 204 -27.20 6.26 21.57
CA ASP A 204 -27.56 7.48 20.84
C ASP A 204 -28.25 7.15 19.50
N GLY A 205 -28.49 5.86 19.22
CA GLY A 205 -29.15 5.37 18.02
C GLY A 205 -28.25 5.26 16.79
N ASN A 206 -26.93 5.50 16.92
CA ASN A 206 -25.98 5.35 15.81
C ASN A 206 -25.73 3.87 15.53
N ILE A 207 -25.55 3.53 14.25
CA ILE A 207 -25.20 2.17 13.84
C ILE A 207 -23.71 1.93 14.09
N VAL A 208 -23.41 0.95 14.94
CA VAL A 208 -22.05 0.51 15.27
C VAL A 208 -21.73 -0.76 14.49
N CYS A 209 -20.70 -0.68 13.65
CA CYS A 209 -20.18 -1.82 12.89
C CYS A 209 -18.87 -2.31 13.55
N PRO A 210 -18.88 -3.38 14.36
CA PRO A 210 -17.67 -3.82 15.05
C PRO A 210 -16.59 -4.32 14.10
N ASN A 211 -17.00 -4.96 12.99
CA ASN A 211 -16.10 -5.55 12.00
C ASN A 211 -15.94 -4.62 10.81
N ARG A 212 -14.72 -4.09 10.65
CA ARG A 212 -14.42 -3.06 9.66
C ARG A 212 -13.64 -3.60 8.47
N ILE A 213 -13.96 -3.05 7.30
CA ILE A 213 -13.37 -3.48 6.02
C ILE A 213 -12.75 -2.27 5.34
N ILE A 214 -11.44 -2.36 5.06
CA ILE A 214 -10.79 -1.52 4.06
C ILE A 214 -10.66 -2.33 2.77
N ALA A 215 -11.46 -2.01 1.76
CA ALA A 215 -11.40 -2.72 0.48
C ALA A 215 -10.23 -2.21 -0.36
N LYS A 216 -9.51 -3.08 -1.06
CA LYS A 216 -8.44 -2.71 -1.99
C LYS A 216 -8.83 -3.10 -3.39
N VAL A 217 -9.02 -2.10 -4.26
CA VAL A 217 -9.60 -2.30 -5.59
C VAL A 217 -8.92 -1.42 -6.64
N SER A 218 -8.89 -1.89 -7.87
CA SER A 218 -8.38 -1.15 -9.04
C SER A 218 -9.50 -0.71 -10.00
N ARG A 219 -10.74 -1.16 -9.79
CA ARG A 219 -11.85 -1.02 -10.74
C ARG A 219 -13.05 -0.31 -10.13
N THR A 220 -13.64 0.63 -10.87
CA THR A 220 -14.80 1.41 -10.46
C THR A 220 -16.03 0.53 -10.23
N GLU A 221 -16.21 -0.52 -11.02
CA GLU A 221 -17.34 -1.45 -10.89
C GLU A 221 -17.31 -2.16 -9.53
N ILE A 222 -16.11 -2.58 -9.09
CA ILE A 222 -15.91 -3.24 -7.80
C ILE A 222 -15.97 -2.23 -6.65
N ALA A 223 -15.39 -1.04 -6.83
CA ALA A 223 -15.50 0.04 -5.86
C ALA A 223 -16.97 0.42 -5.59
N GLY A 224 -17.78 0.50 -6.64
CA GLY A 224 -19.21 0.80 -6.53
C GLY A 224 -19.98 -0.22 -5.69
N LYS A 225 -19.62 -1.51 -5.82
CA LYS A 225 -20.17 -2.56 -4.94
C LYS A 225 -19.79 -2.30 -3.48
N PHE A 226 -18.51 -2.03 -3.20
CA PHE A 226 -18.02 -1.80 -1.83
C PHE A 226 -18.56 -0.54 -1.16
N PHE A 227 -18.82 0.52 -1.93
CA PHE A 227 -19.47 1.73 -1.43
C PHE A 227 -20.98 1.56 -1.23
N SER A 228 -21.61 0.55 -1.83
CA SER A 228 -23.04 0.29 -1.68
C SER A 228 -23.32 -0.56 -0.42
N PRO A 229 -24.58 -0.63 0.04
CA PRO A 229 -24.99 -1.58 1.06
C PRO A 229 -24.82 -3.04 0.62
N PRO A 230 -24.69 -3.99 1.57
CA PRO A 230 -24.63 -5.41 1.27
C PRO A 230 -25.85 -5.90 0.48
N PRO A 231 -25.67 -6.82 -0.50
CA PRO A 231 -26.80 -7.28 -1.31
C PRO A 231 -27.88 -8.00 -0.50
N SER A 232 -29.14 -7.62 -0.71
CA SER A 232 -30.31 -8.19 0.00
C SER A 232 -30.41 -9.72 -0.10
N ARG A 233 -30.07 -10.29 -1.26
CA ARG A 233 -30.02 -11.74 -1.46
C ARG A 233 -29.04 -12.44 -0.51
N MET A 234 -27.87 -11.84 -0.28
CA MET A 234 -26.85 -12.41 0.61
C MET A 234 -27.26 -12.24 2.07
N ILE A 235 -27.84 -11.09 2.42
CA ILE A 235 -28.41 -10.85 3.76
C ILE A 235 -29.47 -11.91 4.08
N ALA A 236 -30.43 -12.15 3.17
CA ALA A 236 -31.48 -13.14 3.35
C ALA A 236 -30.91 -14.56 3.57
N GLN A 237 -29.88 -14.95 2.80
CA GLN A 237 -29.20 -16.24 2.98
C GLN A 237 -28.50 -16.35 4.35
N LEU A 238 -27.92 -15.28 4.86
CA LEU A 238 -27.29 -15.28 6.18
C LEU A 238 -28.31 -15.38 7.32
N VAL A 239 -29.48 -14.74 7.17
CA VAL A 239 -30.60 -14.86 8.12
C VAL A 239 -31.18 -16.28 8.10
N GLU A 240 -31.43 -16.84 6.93
CA GLU A 240 -31.94 -18.21 6.77
C GLU A 240 -31.01 -19.24 7.43
N ARG A 241 -29.69 -19.05 7.29
CA ARG A 241 -28.65 -19.86 7.95
C ARG A 241 -28.46 -19.54 9.43
N LYS A 242 -29.21 -18.58 9.99
CA LYS A 242 -29.11 -18.10 11.38
C LYS A 242 -27.71 -17.61 11.77
N LEU A 243 -26.94 -17.15 10.78
CA LEU A 243 -25.61 -16.57 10.99
C LEU A 243 -25.72 -15.13 11.49
N ILE A 244 -26.75 -14.41 11.06
CA ILE A 244 -27.11 -13.08 11.55
C ILE A 244 -28.56 -13.02 12.05
N SER A 245 -28.86 -12.05 12.92
CA SER A 245 -30.21 -11.76 13.43
C SER A 245 -31.03 -10.92 12.44
N GLY A 246 -32.34 -10.80 12.70
CA GLY A 246 -33.21 -9.89 11.96
C GLY A 246 -32.80 -8.42 12.11
N GLU A 247 -32.42 -8.00 13.32
CA GLU A 247 -31.92 -6.65 13.58
C GLU A 247 -30.60 -6.37 12.81
N GLU A 248 -29.67 -7.33 12.81
CA GLU A 248 -28.41 -7.20 12.04
C GLU A 248 -28.70 -7.03 10.53
N ALA A 249 -29.71 -7.72 10.02
CA ALA A 249 -30.16 -7.63 8.62
C ALA A 249 -30.84 -6.29 8.30
N GLU A 250 -31.66 -5.75 9.21
CA GLU A 250 -32.30 -4.43 9.03
C GLU A 250 -31.26 -3.30 8.98
N LEU A 251 -30.26 -3.35 9.86
CA LEU A 251 -29.20 -2.34 9.91
C LEU A 251 -28.29 -2.38 8.68
N ALA A 252 -28.14 -3.54 8.04
CA ALA A 252 -27.26 -3.73 6.87
C ALA A 252 -27.56 -2.76 5.72
N ALA A 253 -28.83 -2.42 5.48
CA ALA A 253 -29.23 -1.56 4.36
C ALA A 253 -28.73 -0.10 4.49
N HIS A 254 -28.28 0.30 5.68
CA HIS A 254 -27.91 1.69 6.00
C HIS A 254 -26.40 1.93 6.08
N ILE A 255 -25.60 0.91 5.79
CA ILE A 255 -24.13 0.98 5.86
C ILE A 255 -23.51 0.56 4.54
N PRO A 256 -22.33 1.08 4.18
CA PRO A 256 -21.56 0.53 3.07
C PRO A 256 -20.94 -0.82 3.47
N VAL A 257 -20.66 -1.68 2.48
CA VAL A 257 -19.91 -2.93 2.69
C VAL A 257 -18.50 -2.62 3.20
N ALA A 258 -17.81 -1.67 2.57
CA ALA A 258 -16.50 -1.20 3.04
C ALA A 258 -16.63 0.10 3.85
N ASP A 259 -15.91 0.15 4.95
CA ASP A 259 -15.77 1.36 5.76
C ASP A 259 -14.94 2.42 5.04
N ASP A 260 -13.90 1.99 4.34
CA ASP A 260 -12.96 2.81 3.60
C ASP A 260 -12.39 1.97 2.44
N LEU A 261 -11.78 2.62 1.45
CA LEU A 261 -11.34 1.95 0.24
C LEU A 261 -9.99 2.47 -0.24
N THR A 262 -9.07 1.56 -0.54
CA THR A 262 -7.80 1.85 -1.18
C THR A 262 -7.96 1.67 -2.69
N ALA A 263 -7.82 2.78 -3.44
CA ALA A 263 -7.62 2.73 -4.87
C ALA A 263 -6.20 2.20 -5.14
N GLU A 264 -6.07 0.99 -5.66
CA GLU A 264 -4.79 0.36 -5.99
C GLU A 264 -4.48 0.57 -7.48
N ALA A 265 -3.54 1.48 -7.72
CA ALA A 265 -2.95 1.75 -9.02
C ALA A 265 -1.91 0.68 -9.40
N ASP A 266 -1.06 0.97 -10.38
CA ASP A 266 0.07 0.11 -10.74
C ASP A 266 0.95 -0.23 -9.51
N SER A 267 1.07 -1.53 -9.22
CA SER A 267 1.60 -2.05 -7.96
C SER A 267 2.35 -3.37 -8.16
N GLY A 268 3.12 -3.81 -7.16
CA GLY A 268 3.76 -5.13 -7.18
C GLY A 268 2.76 -6.26 -6.90
N GLY A 269 2.96 -7.42 -7.51
CA GLY A 269 2.02 -8.54 -7.40
C GLY A 269 0.84 -8.38 -8.36
N HIS A 270 -0.36 -8.77 -7.95
CA HIS A 270 -1.55 -8.64 -8.80
C HIS A 270 -1.88 -7.17 -9.05
N THR A 271 -1.93 -6.77 -10.32
CA THR A 271 -2.26 -5.40 -10.73
C THR A 271 -2.83 -5.36 -12.15
N ASP A 272 -3.71 -4.39 -12.39
CA ASP A 272 -4.22 -4.03 -13.72
C ASP A 272 -3.36 -2.92 -14.38
N ASN A 273 -2.23 -2.53 -13.77
CA ASN A 273 -1.33 -1.46 -14.24
C ASN A 273 -2.01 -0.09 -14.46
N ARG A 274 -2.99 0.25 -13.62
CA ARG A 274 -3.75 1.50 -13.78
C ARG A 274 -2.94 2.72 -13.32
N PRO A 275 -2.98 3.85 -14.05
CA PRO A 275 -2.32 5.07 -13.60
C PRO A 275 -2.99 5.65 -12.34
N ALA A 276 -2.20 5.96 -11.32
CA ALA A 276 -2.69 6.55 -10.07
C ALA A 276 -3.41 7.88 -10.28
N ILE A 277 -2.88 8.72 -11.20
CA ILE A 277 -3.39 10.07 -11.49
C ILE A 277 -4.81 10.07 -12.06
N SER A 278 -5.23 9.00 -12.73
CA SER A 278 -6.59 8.85 -13.26
C SER A 278 -7.48 8.02 -12.34
N LEU A 279 -6.92 6.99 -11.68
CA LEU A 279 -7.71 6.08 -10.86
C LEU A 279 -8.27 6.76 -9.60
N LEU A 280 -7.43 7.48 -8.84
CA LEU A 280 -7.86 8.03 -7.56
C LEU A 280 -9.02 9.04 -7.71
N PRO A 281 -8.95 10.06 -8.60
CA PRO A 281 -10.06 10.99 -8.75
C PRO A 281 -11.36 10.32 -9.20
N ALA A 282 -11.28 9.31 -10.08
CA ALA A 282 -12.45 8.56 -10.54
C ALA A 282 -13.15 7.81 -9.39
N ILE A 283 -12.37 7.18 -8.50
CA ILE A 283 -12.90 6.46 -7.34
C ILE A 283 -13.48 7.43 -6.30
N ILE A 284 -12.85 8.59 -6.08
CA ILE A 284 -13.39 9.64 -5.19
C ILE A 284 -14.75 10.14 -5.72
N SER A 285 -14.84 10.45 -7.02
CA SER A 285 -16.09 10.88 -7.64
C SER A 285 -17.20 9.84 -7.49
N LEU A 286 -16.88 8.55 -7.69
CA LEU A 286 -17.83 7.45 -7.50
C LEU A 286 -18.27 7.32 -6.04
N ARG A 287 -17.34 7.50 -5.09
CA ARG A 287 -17.64 7.51 -3.65
C ARG A 287 -18.64 8.61 -3.32
N ASP A 288 -18.43 9.82 -3.83
CA ASP A 288 -19.30 10.97 -3.58
C ASP A 288 -20.73 10.74 -4.12
N GLU A 289 -20.84 10.20 -5.35
CA GLU A 289 -22.13 9.84 -5.96
C GLU A 289 -22.90 8.83 -5.09
N ILE A 290 -22.26 7.72 -4.73
CA ILE A 290 -22.90 6.64 -3.99
C ILE A 290 -23.22 7.06 -2.55
N ALA A 291 -22.33 7.78 -1.89
CA ALA A 291 -22.57 8.28 -0.55
C ALA A 291 -23.72 9.29 -0.51
N GLY A 292 -23.84 10.14 -1.53
CA GLY A 292 -25.00 11.02 -1.71
C GLY A 292 -26.30 10.25 -1.94
N LYS A 293 -26.27 9.21 -2.79
CA LYS A 293 -27.42 8.34 -3.08
C LYS A 293 -27.97 7.63 -1.84
N PHE A 294 -27.10 7.12 -0.97
CA PHE A 294 -27.50 6.38 0.24
C PHE A 294 -27.55 7.25 1.51
N GLY A 295 -27.20 8.54 1.42
CA GLY A 295 -27.29 9.48 2.54
C GLY A 295 -26.36 9.12 3.70
N TYR A 296 -25.17 8.58 3.44
CA TYR A 296 -24.23 8.21 4.51
C TYR A 296 -23.76 9.43 5.28
N ARG A 297 -23.93 9.41 6.61
CA ARG A 297 -23.44 10.47 7.52
C ARG A 297 -21.93 10.69 7.39
N HIS A 298 -21.19 9.60 7.23
CA HIS A 298 -19.75 9.59 7.04
C HIS A 298 -19.42 8.80 5.77
N PRO A 299 -19.21 9.48 4.63
CA PRO A 299 -18.80 8.83 3.39
C PRO A 299 -17.48 8.04 3.60
N PRO A 300 -17.34 6.83 3.03
CA PRO A 300 -16.09 6.07 3.09
C PRO A 300 -14.91 6.92 2.62
N CYS A 301 -13.80 6.91 3.35
CA CYS A 301 -12.58 7.56 2.90
C CYS A 301 -11.91 6.73 1.80
N VAL A 302 -11.30 7.43 0.85
CA VAL A 302 -10.58 6.81 -0.27
C VAL A 302 -9.10 7.10 -0.11
N GLY A 303 -8.29 6.06 0.03
CA GLY A 303 -6.83 6.15 0.03
C GLY A 303 -6.21 5.72 -1.30
N LEU A 304 -4.90 5.91 -1.43
CA LEU A 304 -4.15 5.55 -2.63
C LEU A 304 -3.00 4.59 -2.32
N GLY A 305 -2.97 3.46 -3.03
CA GLY A 305 -1.84 2.53 -3.11
C GLY A 305 -1.38 2.34 -4.56
N GLY A 306 -0.17 1.83 -4.73
CA GLY A 306 0.47 1.72 -6.06
C GLY A 306 1.20 3.00 -6.46
N GLY A 307 2.50 2.90 -6.73
CA GLY A 307 3.35 4.05 -7.06
C GLY A 307 3.78 4.95 -5.89
N ILE A 308 3.30 4.74 -4.66
CA ILE A 308 3.71 5.53 -3.48
C ILE A 308 5.04 5.04 -2.94
N SER A 309 6.13 5.78 -3.20
CA SER A 309 7.47 5.38 -2.79
C SER A 309 8.50 6.50 -2.66
N THR A 310 8.10 7.76 -2.84
CA THR A 310 8.96 8.93 -2.61
C THR A 310 8.17 10.02 -1.90
N PRO A 311 8.85 11.00 -1.28
CA PRO A 311 8.21 12.23 -0.81
C PRO A 311 7.30 12.89 -1.85
N TYR A 312 7.74 12.91 -3.12
CA TYR A 312 7.00 13.51 -4.24
C TYR A 312 5.70 12.74 -4.54
N SER A 313 5.77 11.41 -4.69
CA SER A 313 4.56 10.60 -4.94
C SER A 313 3.58 10.66 -3.77
N THR A 314 4.10 10.77 -2.55
CA THR A 314 3.30 10.88 -1.33
C THR A 314 2.59 12.24 -1.25
N ALA A 315 3.30 13.34 -1.53
CA ALA A 315 2.71 14.67 -1.62
C ALA A 315 1.64 14.73 -2.74
N ALA A 316 1.93 14.16 -3.90
CA ALA A 316 0.98 14.10 -5.02
C ALA A 316 -0.30 13.33 -4.67
N ALA A 317 -0.18 12.21 -3.94
CA ALA A 317 -1.34 11.45 -3.48
C ALA A 317 -2.28 12.30 -2.61
N PHE A 318 -1.73 12.98 -1.60
CA PHE A 318 -2.52 13.86 -0.74
C PHE A 318 -3.08 15.07 -1.49
N ALA A 319 -2.33 15.64 -2.43
CA ALA A 319 -2.79 16.74 -3.28
C ALA A 319 -3.97 16.33 -4.18
N MET A 320 -4.03 15.07 -4.62
CA MET A 320 -5.17 14.51 -5.36
C MET A 320 -6.38 14.16 -4.47
N GLY A 321 -6.28 14.32 -3.15
CA GLY A 321 -7.37 14.05 -2.21
C GLY A 321 -7.34 12.68 -1.55
N ALA A 322 -6.22 11.94 -1.60
CA ALA A 322 -6.09 10.69 -0.87
C ALA A 322 -6.28 10.93 0.64
N SER A 323 -7.17 10.18 1.26
CA SER A 323 -7.42 10.25 2.71
C SER A 323 -6.30 9.60 3.52
N TYR A 324 -5.57 8.67 2.90
CA TYR A 324 -4.39 8.00 3.42
C TYR A 324 -3.58 7.44 2.24
N VAL A 325 -2.31 7.12 2.50
CA VAL A 325 -1.46 6.42 1.53
C VAL A 325 -1.16 4.99 1.97
N LEU A 326 -0.99 4.09 1.01
CA LEU A 326 -0.60 2.70 1.23
C LEU A 326 0.67 2.38 0.46
N THR A 327 1.64 1.78 1.15
CA THR A 327 2.90 1.32 0.55
C THR A 327 3.02 -0.21 0.59
N GLY A 328 3.77 -0.77 -0.36
CA GLY A 328 3.98 -2.21 -0.51
C GLY A 328 5.44 -2.54 -0.86
N SER A 329 5.83 -2.35 -2.11
CA SER A 329 7.17 -2.77 -2.60
C SER A 329 8.36 -2.21 -1.80
N VAL A 330 8.26 -0.97 -1.31
CA VAL A 330 9.32 -0.39 -0.44
C VAL A 330 9.40 -1.08 0.93
N ASN A 331 8.27 -1.57 1.46
CA ASN A 331 8.22 -2.27 2.74
C ASN A 331 8.86 -3.66 2.62
N GLN A 332 8.72 -4.34 1.48
CA GLN A 332 9.39 -5.63 1.25
C GLN A 332 10.93 -5.52 1.30
N ALA A 333 11.48 -4.35 0.98
CA ALA A 333 12.91 -4.09 1.09
C ALA A 333 13.37 -3.76 2.51
N CYS A 334 12.45 -3.64 3.48
CA CYS A 334 12.77 -3.32 4.87
C CYS A 334 13.15 -4.55 5.69
N VAL A 335 13.97 -4.36 6.72
CA VAL A 335 14.51 -5.44 7.56
C VAL A 335 13.44 -6.21 8.34
N GLU A 336 12.27 -5.62 8.57
CA GLU A 336 11.14 -6.27 9.23
C GLU A 336 10.33 -7.19 8.30
N ALA A 337 10.52 -7.08 6.97
CA ALA A 337 9.79 -7.89 6.01
C ALA A 337 10.12 -9.39 6.18
N GLY A 338 9.09 -10.23 6.17
CA GLY A 338 9.18 -11.69 6.24
C GLY A 338 9.67 -12.33 4.94
N THR A 339 10.83 -11.88 4.45
CA THR A 339 11.50 -12.35 3.24
C THR A 339 12.99 -12.55 3.50
N SER A 340 13.69 -13.24 2.60
CA SER A 340 15.13 -13.47 2.73
C SER A 340 15.96 -12.19 2.60
N GLU A 341 17.15 -12.20 3.20
CA GLU A 341 18.13 -11.11 3.05
C GLU A 341 18.55 -10.93 1.59
N THR A 342 18.68 -12.02 0.84
CA THR A 342 18.98 -12.00 -0.59
C THR A 342 17.93 -11.22 -1.38
N VAL A 343 16.64 -11.43 -1.10
CA VAL A 343 15.55 -10.66 -1.74
C VAL A 343 15.64 -9.18 -1.38
N ARG A 344 15.91 -8.83 -0.11
CA ARG A 344 16.09 -7.41 0.29
C ARG A 344 17.23 -6.73 -0.46
N LYS A 345 18.37 -7.42 -0.63
CA LYS A 345 19.50 -6.93 -1.43
C LYS A 345 19.12 -6.73 -2.90
N MET A 346 18.46 -7.72 -3.51
CA MET A 346 17.97 -7.62 -4.89
C MET A 346 17.01 -6.44 -5.09
N LEU A 347 16.10 -6.22 -4.14
CA LEU A 347 15.17 -5.09 -4.15
C LEU A 347 15.90 -3.74 -4.00
N ALA A 348 16.97 -3.68 -3.21
CA ALA A 348 17.75 -2.45 -3.04
C ALA A 348 18.55 -2.04 -4.27
N GLU A 349 18.91 -3.00 -5.11
CA GLU A 349 19.65 -2.78 -6.36
C GLU A 349 18.74 -2.48 -7.56
N ALA A 350 17.43 -2.74 -7.45
CA ALA A 350 16.48 -2.63 -8.55
C ALA A 350 16.33 -1.18 -9.05
N GLY A 351 16.38 -1.00 -10.36
CA GLY A 351 16.03 0.24 -11.06
C GLY A 351 14.56 0.31 -11.46
N GLN A 352 14.14 1.46 -12.00
CA GLN A 352 12.75 1.69 -12.41
C GLN A 352 12.28 0.71 -13.50
N ALA A 353 13.19 0.33 -14.42
CA ALA A 353 12.88 -0.56 -15.53
C ALA A 353 13.06 -2.05 -15.20
N ASP A 354 13.37 -2.41 -13.95
CA ASP A 354 13.74 -3.78 -13.53
C ASP A 354 12.55 -4.64 -13.10
N VAL A 355 11.33 -4.25 -13.46
CA VAL A 355 10.10 -5.03 -13.26
C VAL A 355 9.45 -5.43 -14.59
N THR A 356 8.59 -6.45 -14.54
CA THR A 356 7.79 -6.92 -15.67
C THR A 356 6.57 -7.70 -15.18
N MET A 357 5.59 -7.91 -16.06
CA MET A 357 4.49 -8.84 -15.80
C MET A 357 4.92 -10.29 -16.07
N ALA A 358 4.48 -11.22 -15.22
CA ALA A 358 4.67 -12.66 -15.37
C ALA A 358 3.38 -13.42 -15.02
N PRO A 359 3.15 -14.63 -15.55
CA PRO A 359 1.99 -15.45 -15.19
C PRO A 359 1.85 -15.68 -13.67
N ALA A 360 0.62 -15.57 -13.18
CA ALA A 360 0.25 -15.82 -11.79
C ALA A 360 -0.03 -17.32 -11.55
N ALA A 361 0.16 -17.82 -10.33
CA ALA A 361 -0.02 -19.23 -10.00
C ALA A 361 -1.49 -19.63 -9.72
N ASP A 362 -2.28 -18.70 -9.19
CA ASP A 362 -3.65 -18.86 -8.68
C ASP A 362 -4.73 -18.79 -9.78
N MET A 363 -4.42 -18.17 -10.92
CA MET A 363 -5.27 -18.10 -12.12
C MET A 363 -4.43 -18.27 -13.39
N PHE A 364 -3.46 -19.19 -13.34
CA PHE A 364 -2.52 -19.45 -14.42
C PHE A 364 -3.23 -19.78 -15.74
N GLU A 365 -4.24 -20.65 -15.67
CA GLU A 365 -5.02 -21.14 -16.80
C GLU A 365 -5.78 -20.01 -17.52
N MET A 366 -6.15 -18.95 -16.78
CA MET A 366 -6.87 -17.78 -17.29
C MET A 366 -5.93 -16.68 -17.85
N GLY A 367 -4.62 -16.88 -17.78
CA GLY A 367 -3.62 -15.91 -18.28
C GLY A 367 -3.46 -14.67 -17.41
N VAL A 368 -3.90 -14.72 -16.15
CA VAL A 368 -3.70 -13.64 -15.19
C VAL A 368 -2.20 -13.46 -14.93
N LYS A 369 -1.78 -12.21 -14.76
CA LYS A 369 -0.39 -11.84 -14.55
C LYS A 369 -0.20 -11.06 -13.25
N VAL A 370 1.02 -11.14 -12.73
CA VAL A 370 1.52 -10.38 -11.58
C VAL A 370 2.77 -9.60 -11.98
N GLN A 371 2.96 -8.43 -11.38
CA GLN A 371 4.15 -7.61 -11.57
C GLN A 371 5.27 -8.04 -10.63
N VAL A 372 6.41 -8.39 -11.20
CA VAL A 372 7.55 -9.02 -10.53
C VAL A 372 8.87 -8.37 -10.92
N LEU A 373 9.88 -8.52 -10.05
CA LEU A 373 11.26 -8.18 -10.36
C LEU A 373 11.80 -9.10 -11.48
N LYS A 374 12.49 -8.53 -12.47
CA LYS A 374 13.21 -9.28 -13.52
C LYS A 374 14.74 -9.18 -13.42
N ARG A 375 15.27 -8.32 -12.56
CA ARG A 375 16.72 -8.21 -12.34
C ARG A 375 17.19 -9.24 -11.32
N GLY A 376 18.26 -9.96 -11.66
CA GLY A 376 18.87 -10.96 -10.78
C GLY A 376 18.08 -12.27 -10.64
N THR A 377 17.00 -12.44 -11.40
CA THR A 377 16.16 -13.65 -11.46
C THR A 377 15.68 -13.88 -12.89
N MET A 378 15.55 -15.15 -13.29
CA MET A 378 14.95 -15.55 -14.57
C MET A 378 13.49 -15.99 -14.42
N PHE A 379 12.92 -15.92 -13.22
CA PHE A 379 11.53 -16.30 -12.95
C PHE A 379 10.54 -15.74 -13.98
N PRO A 380 10.53 -14.42 -14.33
CA PRO A 380 9.51 -13.89 -15.22
C PRO A 380 9.54 -14.52 -16.61
N PHE A 381 10.74 -14.80 -17.12
CA PHE A 381 10.95 -15.42 -18.43
C PHE A 381 10.63 -16.91 -18.40
N ARG A 382 10.99 -17.62 -17.33
CA ARG A 382 10.66 -19.03 -17.12
C ARG A 382 9.16 -19.23 -16.99
N ALA A 383 8.49 -18.40 -16.18
CA ALA A 383 7.04 -18.41 -16.03
C ALA A 383 6.33 -18.12 -17.36
N ALA A 384 6.79 -17.13 -18.13
CA ALA A 384 6.26 -16.84 -19.45
C ALA A 384 6.42 -18.03 -20.42
N LYS A 385 7.57 -18.71 -20.40
CA LYS A 385 7.79 -19.94 -21.20
C LYS A 385 6.81 -21.05 -20.81
N LEU A 386 6.59 -21.29 -19.52
CA LEU A 386 5.61 -22.28 -19.06
C LEU A 386 4.20 -21.96 -19.54
N TYR A 387 3.79 -20.69 -19.49
CA TYR A 387 2.48 -20.28 -19.98
C TYR A 387 2.35 -20.40 -21.50
N ASP A 388 3.38 -20.02 -22.26
CA ASP A 388 3.40 -20.19 -23.72
C ASP A 388 3.22 -21.66 -24.10
N LEU A 389 3.97 -22.57 -23.46
CA LEU A 389 3.83 -24.01 -23.67
C LEU A 389 2.43 -24.51 -23.28
N TYR A 390 1.91 -24.09 -22.13
CA TYR A 390 0.56 -24.46 -21.69
C TYR A 390 -0.53 -24.01 -22.67
N SER A 391 -0.38 -22.82 -23.26
CA SER A 391 -1.36 -22.26 -24.18
C SER A 391 -1.39 -22.97 -25.55
N ARG A 392 -0.25 -23.53 -25.98
CA ARG A 392 -0.06 -24.12 -27.31
C ARG A 392 -0.32 -25.62 -27.37
N TYR A 393 -0.09 -26.33 -26.27
CA TYR A 393 -0.12 -27.80 -26.23
C TYR A 393 -1.19 -28.30 -25.25
N ASP A 394 -1.67 -29.53 -25.45
CA ASP A 394 -2.71 -30.14 -24.60
C ASP A 394 -2.14 -31.19 -23.63
N SER A 395 -0.91 -31.64 -23.84
CA SER A 395 -0.22 -32.58 -22.95
C SER A 395 1.30 -32.39 -22.97
N PHE A 396 2.00 -33.01 -22.01
CA PHE A 396 3.47 -33.04 -21.99
C PHE A 396 4.08 -33.76 -23.21
N GLY A 397 3.34 -34.71 -23.80
CA GLY A 397 3.78 -35.47 -24.97
C GLY A 397 3.82 -34.63 -26.25
N ASP A 398 2.98 -33.60 -26.32
CA ASP A 398 2.87 -32.72 -27.49
C ASP A 398 3.95 -31.62 -27.50
N ILE A 399 4.61 -31.39 -26.36
CA ILE A 399 5.68 -30.39 -26.26
C ILE A 399 6.91 -30.87 -27.04
N PRO A 400 7.45 -30.06 -27.98
CA PRO A 400 8.67 -30.38 -28.71
C PRO A 400 9.81 -30.78 -27.78
N ARG A 401 10.55 -31.83 -28.15
CA ARG A 401 11.61 -32.43 -27.32
C ARG A 401 12.61 -31.39 -26.79
N GLY A 402 13.00 -30.42 -27.62
CA GLY A 402 13.92 -29.35 -27.23
C GLY A 402 13.36 -28.48 -26.10
N ASP A 403 12.09 -28.09 -26.17
CA ASP A 403 11.45 -27.30 -25.13
C ASP A 403 11.21 -28.10 -23.85
N ARG A 404 10.80 -29.37 -23.99
CA ARG A 404 10.66 -30.29 -22.85
C ARG A 404 11.96 -30.42 -22.06
N MET A 405 13.09 -30.65 -22.75
CA MET A 405 14.40 -30.75 -22.12
C MET A 405 14.79 -29.47 -21.37
N VAL A 406 14.46 -28.29 -21.92
CA VAL A 406 14.71 -27.00 -21.24
C VAL A 406 13.87 -26.89 -19.98
N VAL A 407 12.58 -27.27 -20.01
CA VAL A 407 11.72 -27.21 -18.83
C VAL A 407 12.21 -28.17 -17.73
N GLU A 408 12.48 -29.43 -18.08
CA GLU A 408 12.93 -30.45 -17.12
C GLU A 408 14.30 -30.09 -16.51
N ARG A 409 15.28 -29.69 -17.32
CA ARG A 409 16.64 -29.38 -16.85
C ARG A 409 16.74 -28.03 -16.15
N ASP A 410 16.22 -26.97 -16.76
CA ASP A 410 16.52 -25.60 -16.33
C ASP A 410 15.49 -25.03 -15.35
N ILE A 411 14.22 -25.46 -15.45
CA ILE A 411 13.11 -24.91 -14.67
C ILE A 411 12.74 -25.83 -13.50
N LEU A 412 12.27 -27.05 -13.80
CA LEU A 412 11.83 -28.00 -12.77
C LEU A 412 13.02 -28.62 -12.05
N LYS A 413 14.13 -28.85 -12.77
CA LYS A 413 15.32 -29.61 -12.32
C LYS A 413 15.03 -31.08 -12.02
N CYS A 414 14.02 -31.63 -12.70
CA CYS A 414 13.59 -33.02 -12.67
C CYS A 414 12.69 -33.30 -13.89
N GLY A 415 12.37 -34.57 -14.15
CA GLY A 415 11.44 -34.95 -15.21
C GLY A 415 9.98 -34.62 -14.86
N PHE A 416 9.11 -34.49 -15.87
CA PHE A 416 7.69 -34.18 -15.64
C PHE A 416 6.97 -35.20 -14.75
N ASP A 417 7.28 -36.49 -14.87
CA ASP A 417 6.63 -37.54 -14.06
C ASP A 417 7.04 -37.46 -12.59
N GLU A 418 8.30 -37.07 -12.32
CA GLU A 418 8.79 -36.85 -10.97
C GLU A 418 8.13 -35.63 -10.34
N GLU A 419 8.07 -34.49 -11.05
CA GLU A 419 7.40 -33.29 -10.55
C GLU A 419 5.89 -33.51 -10.37
N TRP A 420 5.25 -34.30 -11.25
CA TRP A 420 3.86 -34.72 -11.05
C TRP A 420 3.70 -35.53 -9.76
N GLY A 421 4.61 -36.47 -9.48
CA GLY A 421 4.62 -37.21 -8.22
C GLY A 421 4.73 -36.31 -6.99
N GLN A 422 5.55 -35.26 -7.04
CA GLN A 422 5.65 -34.26 -5.98
C GLN A 422 4.37 -33.41 -5.85
N THR A 423 3.80 -33.01 -6.99
CA THR A 423 2.57 -32.21 -7.06
C THR A 423 1.37 -32.96 -6.48
N LYS A 424 1.25 -34.27 -6.76
CA LYS A 424 0.21 -35.12 -6.15
C LYS A 424 0.27 -35.11 -4.63
N LYS A 425 1.45 -35.35 -4.05
CA LYS A 425 1.65 -35.32 -2.58
C LYS A 425 1.23 -33.99 -1.95
N PHE A 426 1.43 -32.87 -2.65
CA PHE A 426 0.97 -31.56 -2.19
C PHE A 426 -0.55 -31.44 -2.17
N PHE A 427 -1.23 -31.91 -3.23
CA PHE A 427 -2.70 -31.84 -3.33
C PHE A 427 -3.41 -32.91 -2.50
N GLU A 428 -2.78 -34.05 -2.20
CA GLU A 428 -3.34 -35.09 -1.31
C GLU A 428 -3.75 -34.53 0.06
N MET A 429 -3.00 -33.55 0.58
CA MET A 429 -3.30 -32.92 1.87
C MET A 429 -4.19 -31.67 1.78
N ARG A 430 -4.35 -31.09 0.58
CA ARG A 430 -5.02 -29.78 0.39
C ARG A 430 -6.33 -29.88 -0.38
N ASP A 431 -6.30 -30.49 -1.55
CA ASP A 431 -7.47 -30.68 -2.41
C ASP A 431 -7.25 -31.91 -3.33
N PRO A 432 -7.61 -33.12 -2.85
CA PRO A 432 -7.49 -34.35 -3.64
C PRO A 432 -8.27 -34.31 -4.97
N SER A 433 -9.31 -33.49 -5.08
CA SER A 433 -10.12 -33.40 -6.30
C SER A 433 -9.33 -32.89 -7.52
N GLN A 434 -8.26 -32.12 -7.31
CA GLN A 434 -7.35 -31.69 -8.39
C GLN A 434 -6.60 -32.87 -9.00
N ILE A 435 -6.29 -33.90 -8.19
CA ILE A 435 -5.59 -35.10 -8.66
C ILE A 435 -6.49 -35.88 -9.60
N GLU A 436 -7.74 -36.14 -9.18
CA GLU A 436 -8.73 -36.84 -10.01
C GLU A 436 -8.98 -36.12 -11.35
N LYS A 437 -9.09 -34.79 -11.32
CA LYS A 437 -9.21 -33.97 -12.54
C LYS A 437 -8.00 -34.10 -13.44
N ALA A 438 -6.79 -34.08 -12.87
CA ALA A 438 -5.55 -34.14 -13.63
C ALA A 438 -5.29 -35.51 -14.25
N GLU A 439 -5.71 -36.59 -13.57
CA GLU A 439 -5.62 -37.94 -14.12
C GLU A 439 -6.55 -38.15 -15.33
N ASN A 440 -7.67 -37.42 -15.38
CA ASN A 440 -8.62 -37.44 -16.50
C ASN A 440 -8.42 -36.33 -17.54
N ASN A 441 -7.54 -35.35 -17.29
CA ASN A 441 -7.30 -34.22 -18.17
C ASN A 441 -5.80 -33.85 -18.21
N SER A 442 -5.13 -34.23 -19.31
CA SER A 442 -3.70 -33.98 -19.49
C SER A 442 -3.32 -32.51 -19.48
N LYS A 443 -4.20 -31.62 -19.94
CA LYS A 443 -3.97 -30.17 -19.92
C LYS A 443 -4.02 -29.62 -18.50
N HIS A 444 -4.94 -30.11 -17.69
CA HIS A 444 -5.01 -29.77 -16.28
C HIS A 444 -3.80 -30.31 -15.50
N LYS A 445 -3.37 -31.55 -15.76
CA LYS A 445 -2.12 -32.10 -15.20
C LYS A 445 -0.91 -31.21 -15.53
N MET A 446 -0.80 -30.76 -16.78
CA MET A 446 0.24 -29.83 -17.19
C MET A 446 0.16 -28.49 -16.45
N ALA A 447 -1.05 -27.94 -16.28
CA ALA A 447 -1.24 -26.72 -15.50
C ALA A 447 -0.76 -26.89 -14.05
N LEU A 448 -1.13 -27.98 -13.36
CA LEU A 448 -0.73 -28.21 -11.97
C LEU A 448 0.78 -28.31 -11.80
N VAL A 449 1.48 -29.01 -12.70
CA VAL A 449 2.95 -29.11 -12.69
C VAL A 449 3.61 -27.75 -12.97
N PHE A 450 3.09 -26.96 -13.89
CA PHE A 450 3.66 -25.62 -14.14
C PHE A 450 3.38 -24.66 -12.99
N ARG A 451 2.19 -24.75 -12.38
CA ARG A 451 1.79 -24.00 -11.19
C ARG A 451 2.63 -24.38 -9.97
N SER A 452 3.11 -25.63 -9.86
CA SER A 452 4.00 -26.03 -8.76
C SER A 452 5.29 -25.20 -8.77
N TYR A 453 5.90 -24.98 -9.95
CA TYR A 453 7.06 -24.10 -10.10
C TYR A 453 6.73 -22.66 -9.69
N LEU A 454 5.61 -22.11 -10.20
CA LEU A 454 5.18 -20.75 -9.87
C LEU A 454 4.94 -20.59 -8.36
N GLY A 455 4.24 -21.52 -7.71
CA GLY A 455 4.02 -21.47 -6.27
C GLY A 455 5.31 -21.59 -5.46
N ARG A 456 6.16 -22.55 -5.79
CA ARG A 456 7.45 -22.79 -5.09
C ARG A 456 8.42 -21.63 -5.28
N SER A 457 8.38 -20.93 -6.41
CA SER A 457 9.25 -19.79 -6.70
C SER A 457 9.13 -18.64 -5.70
N SER A 458 7.92 -18.36 -5.20
CA SER A 458 7.69 -17.39 -4.13
C SER A 458 8.25 -17.90 -2.79
N THR A 459 8.12 -19.20 -2.51
CA THR A 459 8.63 -19.83 -1.27
C THR A 459 10.17 -19.84 -1.25
N TRP A 460 10.82 -20.18 -2.37
CA TRP A 460 12.28 -20.12 -2.50
C TRP A 460 12.81 -18.72 -2.24
N ALA A 461 12.15 -17.70 -2.78
CA ALA A 461 12.51 -16.29 -2.55
C ALA A 461 12.37 -15.91 -1.06
N LYS A 462 11.25 -16.29 -0.44
CA LYS A 462 10.97 -16.04 0.97
C LYS A 462 12.01 -16.69 1.89
N LEU A 463 12.30 -17.97 1.69
CA LEU A 463 13.25 -18.73 2.50
C LEU A 463 14.71 -18.42 2.19
N GLY A 464 14.99 -17.91 0.99
CA GLY A 464 16.35 -17.62 0.56
C GLY A 464 17.14 -18.86 0.13
N ASP A 465 16.48 -19.84 -0.49
CA ASP A 465 17.12 -21.05 -1.00
C ASP A 465 18.22 -20.73 -2.05
N PRO A 466 19.52 -20.87 -1.71
CA PRO A 466 20.61 -20.46 -2.57
C PRO A 466 20.67 -21.28 -3.87
N THR A 467 20.12 -22.50 -3.88
CA THR A 467 20.08 -23.37 -5.06
C THR A 467 19.05 -22.92 -6.09
N ARG A 468 18.14 -22.03 -5.70
CA ARG A 468 17.00 -21.54 -6.49
C ARG A 468 16.99 -20.02 -6.65
N LYS A 469 18.09 -19.31 -6.36
CA LYS A 469 18.18 -17.84 -6.49
C LYS A 469 17.67 -17.30 -7.84
N ILE A 470 18.04 -17.96 -8.95
CA ILE A 470 17.64 -17.55 -10.30
C ILE A 470 16.14 -17.79 -10.59
N ASP A 471 15.45 -18.52 -9.73
CA ASP A 471 14.02 -18.85 -9.80
C ASP A 471 13.17 -18.01 -8.86
N TYR A 472 13.74 -17.04 -8.13
CA TYR A 472 12.97 -16.27 -7.16
C TYR A 472 11.87 -15.45 -7.83
N GLN A 473 10.63 -15.69 -7.41
CA GLN A 473 9.51 -14.80 -7.69
C GLN A 473 9.44 -13.74 -6.58
N ILE A 474 9.63 -12.49 -6.98
CA ILE A 474 9.60 -11.34 -6.07
C ILE A 474 8.58 -10.34 -6.62
N TRP A 475 7.42 -10.25 -5.96
CA TRP A 475 6.36 -9.31 -6.33
C TRP A 475 6.82 -7.88 -6.07
N CYS A 476 6.96 -7.10 -7.13
CA CYS A 476 7.54 -5.77 -7.03
C CYS A 476 7.04 -4.89 -8.17
N GLY A 477 6.62 -3.66 -7.86
CA GLY A 477 6.25 -2.66 -8.85
C GLY A 477 7.39 -1.65 -9.11
N PRO A 478 7.24 -0.75 -10.09
CA PRO A 478 8.27 0.23 -10.46
C PRO A 478 8.59 1.22 -9.32
N SER A 479 7.74 1.28 -8.30
CA SER A 479 7.89 2.09 -7.11
C SER A 479 9.20 1.82 -6.36
N ILE A 480 9.73 0.59 -6.39
CA ILE A 480 11.04 0.28 -5.77
C ILE A 480 12.18 1.03 -6.46
N GLY A 481 12.14 1.14 -7.79
CA GLY A 481 13.17 1.81 -8.57
C GLY A 481 13.17 3.33 -8.33
N ALA A 482 11.98 3.93 -8.23
CA ALA A 482 11.83 5.32 -7.84
C ALA A 482 12.35 5.58 -6.42
N PHE A 483 12.05 4.69 -5.46
CA PHE A 483 12.59 4.77 -4.10
C PHE A 483 14.12 4.66 -4.10
N ASN A 484 14.68 3.65 -4.77
CA ASN A 484 16.13 3.44 -4.85
C ASN A 484 16.85 4.63 -5.48
N GLN A 485 16.27 5.24 -6.53
CA GLN A 485 16.81 6.46 -7.12
C GLN A 485 16.78 7.64 -6.16
N TRP A 486 15.71 7.77 -5.36
CA TRP A 486 15.59 8.84 -4.36
C TRP A 486 16.56 8.66 -3.18
N VAL A 487 16.80 7.42 -2.72
CA VAL A 487 17.72 7.15 -1.60
C VAL A 487 19.19 7.02 -2.00
N LYS A 488 19.52 7.05 -3.29
CA LYS A 488 20.89 6.87 -3.77
C LYS A 488 21.86 7.88 -3.16
N GLY A 489 23.00 7.40 -2.65
CA GLY A 489 24.02 8.16 -1.95
C GLY A 489 23.70 8.48 -0.50
N SER A 490 22.59 7.98 0.06
CA SER A 490 22.17 8.21 1.45
C SER A 490 22.32 6.95 2.32
N PHE A 491 22.05 7.10 3.61
CA PHE A 491 22.04 5.96 4.53
C PHE A 491 20.99 4.89 4.16
N LEU A 492 19.85 5.26 3.55
CA LEU A 492 18.81 4.32 3.12
C LEU A 492 19.14 3.55 1.84
N GLU A 493 20.24 3.89 1.14
CA GLU A 493 20.72 3.08 0.01
C GLU A 493 21.01 1.64 0.46
N LYS A 494 21.62 1.51 1.65
CA LYS A 494 21.97 0.24 2.28
C LYS A 494 20.72 -0.51 2.79
N PRO A 495 20.47 -1.76 2.37
CA PRO A 495 19.30 -2.54 2.79
C PRO A 495 19.13 -2.67 4.31
N GLU A 496 20.23 -2.81 5.06
CA GLU A 496 20.24 -2.97 6.51
C GLU A 496 19.71 -1.73 7.27
N ASN A 497 19.72 -0.56 6.63
CA ASN A 497 19.20 0.69 7.19
C ASN A 497 17.72 0.92 6.87
N ARG A 498 17.12 0.11 5.99
CA ARG A 498 15.72 0.23 5.60
C ARG A 498 14.84 -0.36 6.69
N LYS A 499 14.43 0.48 7.64
CA LYS A 499 13.44 0.15 8.67
C LYS A 499 12.07 0.68 8.26
N THR A 500 11.02 -0.11 8.50
CA THR A 500 9.64 0.20 8.09
C THR A 500 9.20 1.60 8.54
N VAL A 501 9.44 1.94 9.81
CA VAL A 501 9.08 3.25 10.39
C VAL A 501 9.92 4.38 9.80
N THR A 502 11.23 4.17 9.63
CA THR A 502 12.13 5.17 9.04
C THR A 502 11.73 5.51 7.61
N VAL A 503 11.39 4.50 6.81
CA VAL A 503 10.90 4.69 5.44
C VAL A 503 9.58 5.46 5.44
N ALA A 504 8.59 5.01 6.23
CA ALA A 504 7.28 5.67 6.31
C ALA A 504 7.38 7.15 6.72
N MET A 505 8.17 7.44 7.77
CA MET A 505 8.38 8.80 8.25
C MET A 505 9.09 9.67 7.22
N ASN A 506 10.09 9.14 6.51
CA ASN A 506 10.74 9.89 5.43
C ASN A 506 9.76 10.26 4.30
N LEU A 507 8.84 9.36 3.95
CA LEU A 507 7.83 9.63 2.93
C LEU A 507 6.86 10.73 3.38
N LEU A 508 6.34 10.65 4.60
CA LEU A 508 5.39 11.63 5.15
C LEU A 508 6.05 12.99 5.45
N PHE A 509 7.19 12.99 6.14
CA PHE A 509 7.97 14.18 6.43
C PHE A 509 8.39 14.88 5.13
N GLY A 510 8.96 14.11 4.20
CA GLY A 510 9.33 14.65 2.90
C GLY A 510 8.11 15.19 2.15
N ALA A 511 6.95 14.55 2.21
CA ALA A 511 5.73 15.05 1.59
C ALA A 511 5.29 16.41 2.18
N SER A 512 5.40 16.60 3.49
CA SER A 512 5.19 17.90 4.13
C SER A 512 6.12 18.98 3.58
N VAL A 513 7.42 18.68 3.46
CA VAL A 513 8.43 19.60 2.92
C VAL A 513 8.12 19.96 1.47
N ILE A 514 7.86 18.96 0.61
CA ILE A 514 7.55 19.16 -0.81
C ILE A 514 6.26 19.96 -1.00
N THR A 515 5.23 19.70 -0.18
CA THR A 515 3.96 20.43 -0.25
C THR A 515 4.15 21.90 0.13
N ARG A 516 4.90 22.20 1.20
CA ARG A 516 5.23 23.57 1.60
C ARG A 516 6.03 24.31 0.54
N ALA A 517 7.02 23.63 -0.07
CA ALA A 517 7.80 24.18 -1.18
C ALA A 517 6.91 24.48 -2.41
N ALA A 518 5.95 23.60 -2.71
CA ALA A 518 4.99 23.80 -3.79
C ALA A 518 4.06 25.00 -3.52
N TRP A 519 3.56 25.17 -2.28
CA TRP A 519 2.77 26.34 -1.90
C TRP A 519 3.52 27.65 -2.12
N ILE A 520 4.80 27.71 -1.74
CA ILE A 520 5.66 28.89 -1.96
C ILE A 520 5.88 29.12 -3.46
N SER A 521 6.19 28.07 -4.21
CA SER A 521 6.45 28.17 -5.65
C SER A 521 5.21 28.64 -6.42
N ASN A 522 4.02 28.18 -6.01
CA ASN A 522 2.74 28.59 -6.60
C ASN A 522 2.35 30.05 -6.30
N GLN A 523 3.05 30.72 -5.37
CA GLN A 523 2.95 32.16 -5.16
C GLN A 523 3.92 32.96 -6.05
N GLY A 524 4.60 32.32 -6.99
CA GLY A 524 5.49 32.97 -7.97
C GLY A 524 6.94 33.18 -7.49
N VAL A 525 7.31 32.60 -6.34
CA VAL A 525 8.69 32.64 -5.82
C VAL A 525 9.50 31.49 -6.40
N ILE A 526 10.68 31.80 -6.97
CA ILE A 526 11.64 30.80 -7.43
C ILE A 526 12.54 30.41 -6.26
N LEU A 527 12.31 29.24 -5.68
CA LEU A 527 13.16 28.70 -4.62
C LEU A 527 14.49 28.18 -5.19
N PRO A 528 15.60 28.29 -4.45
CA PRO A 528 16.86 27.67 -4.84
C PRO A 528 16.72 26.15 -4.96
N HIS A 529 17.26 25.57 -6.04
CA HIS A 529 17.12 24.13 -6.32
C HIS A 529 17.58 23.24 -5.14
N ASP A 530 18.67 23.59 -4.48
CA ASP A 530 19.21 22.81 -3.35
C ASP A 530 18.35 22.88 -2.07
N ALA A 531 17.49 23.90 -1.96
CA ALA A 531 16.59 24.07 -0.82
C ALA A 531 15.35 23.17 -0.93
N ILE A 532 14.93 22.84 -2.14
CA ILE A 532 13.75 21.98 -2.40
C ILE A 532 14.09 20.50 -2.56
N ARG A 533 15.38 20.17 -2.73
CA ARG A 533 15.83 18.80 -2.92
C ARG A 533 15.57 17.97 -1.66
N SER A 534 14.52 17.14 -1.71
CA SER A 534 14.24 16.16 -0.67
C SER A 534 15.25 15.02 -0.71
N ALA A 535 15.97 14.83 0.40
CA ALA A 535 16.87 13.71 0.63
C ALA A 535 16.43 12.96 1.90
N PRO A 536 16.78 11.66 2.04
CA PRO A 536 16.51 10.92 3.26
C PRO A 536 17.14 11.59 4.49
N VAL A 537 16.37 11.63 5.57
CA VAL A 537 16.78 12.16 6.88
C VAL A 537 16.68 11.03 7.91
N GLU A 538 17.69 10.93 8.77
CA GLU A 538 17.68 9.96 9.88
C GLU A 538 16.46 10.19 10.77
N LEU A 539 15.87 9.10 11.26
CA LEU A 539 14.59 9.17 11.98
C LEU A 539 14.66 10.09 13.22
N VAL A 540 15.79 10.08 13.93
CA VAL A 540 16.03 10.94 15.09
C VAL A 540 16.05 12.43 14.71
N ASP A 541 16.52 12.77 13.52
CA ASP A 541 16.56 14.16 13.05
C ASP A 541 15.21 14.60 12.50
N ILE A 542 14.42 13.69 11.91
CA ILE A 542 13.01 13.97 11.59
C ILE A 542 12.26 14.40 12.84
N PHE A 543 12.44 13.71 13.97
CA PHE A 543 11.74 14.09 15.21
C PHE A 543 12.08 15.51 15.67
N LYS A 544 13.34 15.95 15.54
CA LYS A 544 13.74 17.34 15.84
C LYS A 544 13.09 18.40 14.95
N TYR A 545 12.63 18.03 13.75
CA TYR A 545 12.00 18.95 12.80
C TYR A 545 10.46 19.00 12.91
N ILE A 546 9.88 18.05 13.65
CA ILE A 546 8.43 17.94 13.82
C ILE A 546 7.98 18.26 15.26
N ASP A 547 8.89 18.13 16.24
CA ASP A 547 8.75 18.69 17.59
C ASP A 547 8.85 20.23 17.57
#